data_AF-A0A9P1IR66-F1
#
_entry.id   AF-A0A9P1IR66-F1
#
_cell.length_a   1.000
_cell.length_b   1.000
_cell.length_c   1.000
_cell.angle_alpha   90.00
_cell.angle_beta   90.00
_cell.angle_gamma   90.00
#
_symmetry.space_group_name_H-M   'P 1'
#
loop_
_entity.id
_entity.type
_entity.pdbx_description
1 polymer ?
#
loop_
_entity_poly.entity_id
_entity_poly.type
_entity_poly.pdbx_seq_one_letter_code
_entity_poly.pdbx_strand_id
1 'polypeptide(L)'
;MSEDKARSLDGELLNFERIPRSREVGQSYISSIFSTIYATYFAFEVVYRNRPDLVVLNGPGTCIPIAFAAAFFDLIRVSDTTIIYEESICRVNKLSMSAAILYYSGLIDDVLVQWPGLKAKYPRCTFIGDLKDE
;
A
#
# COMPACT_ATOMS: atom_id res chain seq x y z
N MET A 1 12.64 -0.22 6.66
CA MET A 1 14.03 0.09 6.29
C MET A 1 14.38 1.46 6.87
N SER A 2 15.57 1.67 7.47
CA SER A 2 15.99 3.03 7.91
C SER A 2 16.35 3.86 6.69
N GLU A 3 16.08 5.17 6.71
CA GLU A 3 16.48 6.10 5.63
C GLU A 3 17.99 5.99 5.34
N ASP A 4 18.80 5.78 6.38
CA ASP A 4 20.26 5.62 6.25
C ASP A 4 20.66 4.35 5.48
N LYS A 5 19.92 3.25 5.65
CA LYS A 5 20.16 2.01 4.92
C LYS A 5 19.76 2.14 3.46
N ALA A 6 18.68 2.86 3.17
CA ALA A 6 18.26 3.13 1.80
C ALA A 6 19.28 4.00 1.05
N ARG A 7 19.73 5.09 1.68
CA ARG A 7 20.78 5.98 1.12
C ARG A 7 22.10 5.26 0.85
N SER A 8 22.43 4.22 1.63
CA SER A 8 23.65 3.44 1.43
C SER A 8 23.62 2.52 0.20
N LEU A 9 22.44 2.25 -0.37
CA LEU A 9 22.26 1.34 -1.50
C LEU A 9 22.25 2.06 -2.84
N ASP A 10 21.60 3.23 -2.95
CA ASP A 10 21.56 3.99 -4.20
C ASP A 10 21.17 5.46 -3.97
N GLY A 11 22.16 6.30 -3.63
CA GLY A 11 21.92 7.65 -3.10
C GLY A 11 21.36 8.69 -4.09
N GLU A 12 21.52 8.48 -5.40
CA GLU A 12 21.17 9.48 -6.43
C GLU A 12 19.76 9.32 -7.00
N LEU A 13 19.16 8.12 -6.91
CA LEU A 13 17.82 7.81 -7.47
C LEU A 13 16.69 7.85 -6.43
N LEU A 14 17.01 8.05 -5.15
CA LEU A 14 16.04 7.98 -4.05
C LEU A 14 15.52 9.36 -3.66
N ASN A 15 14.23 9.60 -3.88
CA ASN A 15 13.50 10.72 -3.27
C ASN A 15 12.67 10.22 -2.06
N PHE A 16 12.79 10.90 -0.93
CA PHE A 16 12.08 10.54 0.31
C PHE A 16 10.94 11.51 0.58
N GLU A 17 9.72 10.98 0.64
CA GLU A 17 8.50 11.72 0.95
C GLU A 17 7.95 11.31 2.32
N ARG A 18 7.55 12.29 3.14
CA ARG A 18 6.99 12.03 4.47
C ARG A 18 5.49 12.28 4.48
N ILE A 19 4.74 11.24 4.81
CA ILE A 19 3.27 11.28 4.91
C ILE A 19 2.87 11.03 6.37
N PRO A 20 1.94 11.82 6.95
CA PRO A 20 1.47 11.59 8.31
C PRO A 20 0.73 10.25 8.41
N ARG A 21 0.82 9.58 9.57
CA ARG A 21 0.09 8.33 9.78
C ARG A 21 -1.41 8.56 9.86
N SER A 22 -2.19 7.76 9.14
CA SER A 22 -3.66 7.87 9.15
C SER A 22 -4.28 7.51 10.50
N ARG A 23 -3.60 6.70 11.31
CA ARG A 23 -4.06 6.32 12.65
C ARG A 23 -2.89 6.09 13.60
N GLU A 24 -2.99 6.66 14.80
CA GLU A 24 -2.07 6.36 15.90
C GLU A 24 -2.45 5.07 16.64
N VAL A 25 -1.45 4.42 17.25
CA VAL A 25 -1.68 3.17 17.99
C VAL A 25 -2.54 3.48 19.23
N GLY A 26 -3.72 2.87 19.32
CA GLY A 26 -4.68 3.10 20.40
C GLY A 26 -5.71 4.22 20.16
N GLN A 27 -5.66 4.89 19.00
CA GLN A 27 -6.62 5.94 18.65
C GLN A 27 -8.03 5.36 18.39
N SER A 28 -9.06 6.07 18.84
CA SER A 28 -10.47 5.74 18.58
C SER A 28 -10.78 5.77 17.08
N TYR A 29 -11.67 4.88 16.62
CA TYR A 29 -12.08 4.80 15.21
C TYR A 29 -12.67 6.11 14.69
N ILE A 30 -13.36 6.89 15.54
CA ILE A 30 -13.96 8.17 15.14
C ILE A 30 -12.89 9.25 14.94
N SER A 31 -11.96 9.41 15.88
CA SER A 31 -10.87 10.38 15.71
C SER A 31 -9.90 9.98 14.60
N SER A 32 -9.83 8.68 14.28
CA SER A 32 -9.06 8.15 13.14
C SER A 32 -9.58 8.67 11.79
N ILE A 33 -10.85 9.05 11.68
CA ILE A 33 -11.42 9.59 10.42
C ILE A 33 -10.73 10.91 10.07
N PHE A 34 -10.57 11.82 11.03
CA PHE A 34 -9.94 13.12 10.80
C PHE A 34 -8.46 13.00 10.44
N SER A 35 -7.72 12.14 11.15
CA SER A 35 -6.32 11.87 10.81
C SER A 35 -6.17 11.16 9.46
N THR A 36 -7.15 10.34 9.06
CA THR A 36 -7.17 9.73 7.73
C THR A 36 -7.41 10.77 6.65
N ILE A 37 -8.38 11.68 6.80
CA ILE A 37 -8.63 12.78 5.83
C ILE A 37 -7.38 13.65 5.67
N TYR A 38 -6.73 14.00 6.78
CA TYR A 38 -5.48 14.76 6.74
C TYR A 38 -4.39 14.00 5.99
N ALA A 39 -4.19 12.71 6.26
CA ALA A 39 -3.24 11.87 5.52
C ALA A 39 -3.61 11.74 4.03
N THR A 40 -4.89 11.72 3.70
CA THR A 40 -5.35 11.72 2.30
C THR A 40 -4.92 12.98 1.56
N TYR A 41 -5.05 14.17 2.16
CA TYR A 41 -4.59 15.40 1.51
C TYR A 41 -3.10 15.32 1.11
N PHE A 42 -2.23 14.88 2.04
CA PHE A 42 -0.81 14.69 1.74
C PHE A 42 -0.56 13.60 0.69
N ALA A 43 -1.32 12.51 0.74
CA ALA A 43 -1.21 11.44 -0.26
C ALA A 43 -1.53 11.96 -1.68
N PHE A 44 -2.58 12.78 -1.82
CA PHE A 44 -2.91 13.41 -3.10
C PHE A 44 -1.80 14.32 -3.61
N GLU A 45 -1.21 15.15 -2.74
CA GLU A 45 -0.11 16.03 -3.12
C GLU A 45 1.11 15.23 -3.60
N VAL A 46 1.50 14.20 -2.86
CA VAL A 46 2.66 13.35 -3.18
C VAL A 46 2.46 12.61 -4.50
N VAL A 47 1.29 11.99 -4.71
CA VAL A 47 1.00 11.25 -5.95
C VAL A 47 0.92 12.20 -7.14
N TYR A 48 0.27 13.36 -6.99
CA TYR A 48 0.16 14.33 -8.07
C TYR A 48 1.52 14.91 -8.50
N ARG A 49 2.42 15.16 -7.53
CA ARG A 49 3.75 15.70 -7.80
C ARG A 49 4.66 14.68 -8.46
N ASN A 50 4.66 13.43 -7.98
CA ASN A 50 5.59 12.41 -8.45
C ASN A 50 5.09 11.64 -9.67
N ARG A 51 3.76 11.58 -9.90
CA ARG A 51 3.11 10.82 -10.99
C ARG A 51 3.72 9.44 -11.21
N PRO A 52 3.66 8.55 -10.21
CA PRO A 52 4.30 7.26 -10.28
C PRO A 52 3.66 6.36 -11.34
N ASP A 53 4.48 5.64 -12.10
CA ASP A 53 4.01 4.57 -13.00
C ASP A 53 3.63 3.30 -12.21
N LEU A 54 4.26 3.09 -11.06
CA LEU A 54 4.05 1.95 -10.17
C LEU A 54 4.02 2.39 -8.70
N VAL A 55 3.00 1.97 -7.98
CA VAL A 55 2.86 2.16 -6.53
C VAL A 55 2.84 0.81 -5.86
N VAL A 56 3.92 0.49 -5.15
CA VAL A 56 4.02 -0.72 -4.32
C VAL A 56 3.69 -0.36 -2.86
N LEU A 57 2.67 -1.01 -2.33
CA LEU A 57 2.16 -0.74 -0.98
C LEU A 57 2.37 -1.96 -0.08
N ASN A 58 2.78 -1.70 1.15
CA ASN A 58 2.83 -2.69 2.21
C ASN A 58 2.46 -2.03 3.54
N GLY A 59 1.79 -2.76 4.42
CA GLY A 59 1.66 -2.37 5.83
C GLY A 59 0.36 -1.63 6.21
N PRO A 60 0.40 -0.81 7.29
CA PRO A 60 -0.79 -0.38 8.02
C PRO A 60 -1.58 0.72 7.28
N GLY A 61 -2.72 1.13 7.86
CA GLY A 61 -3.77 1.94 7.21
C GLY A 61 -3.35 3.18 6.40
N THR A 62 -2.16 3.75 6.59
CA THR A 62 -1.62 4.85 5.76
C THR A 62 -1.44 4.51 4.29
N CYS A 63 -1.33 3.22 3.94
CA CYS A 63 -1.31 2.81 2.53
C CYS A 63 -2.66 3.05 1.83
N ILE A 64 -3.78 3.09 2.56
CA ILE A 64 -5.12 3.23 1.96
C ILE A 64 -5.30 4.60 1.31
N PRO A 65 -4.97 5.74 1.95
CA PRO A 65 -5.01 7.03 1.29
C PRO A 65 -4.12 7.14 0.05
N ILE A 66 -2.94 6.52 0.04
CA ILE A 66 -2.02 6.54 -1.10
C ILE A 66 -2.61 5.74 -2.26
N ALA A 67 -3.11 4.52 -2.00
CA ALA A 67 -3.81 3.72 -3.01
C ALA A 67 -5.00 4.49 -3.59
N PHE A 68 -5.80 5.12 -2.74
CA PHE A 68 -6.96 5.89 -3.16
C PHE A 68 -6.58 7.09 -4.03
N ALA A 69 -5.53 7.83 -3.66
CA ALA A 69 -5.03 8.95 -4.45
C ALA A 69 -4.51 8.49 -5.82
N ALA A 70 -3.71 7.42 -5.86
CA ALA A 70 -3.21 6.83 -7.11
C ALA A 70 -4.35 6.35 -8.01
N ALA A 71 -5.29 5.58 -7.48
CA ALA A 71 -6.45 5.09 -8.22
C ALA A 71 -7.35 6.24 -8.71
N PHE A 72 -7.46 7.32 -7.93
CA PHE A 72 -8.20 8.49 -8.35
C PHE A 72 -7.55 9.18 -9.56
N PHE A 73 -6.24 9.40 -9.53
CA PHE A 73 -5.51 10.02 -10.64
C PHE A 73 -5.48 9.14 -11.89
N ASP A 74 -5.43 7.82 -11.71
CA ASP A 74 -5.56 6.84 -12.78
C ASP A 74 -6.96 6.88 -13.43
N LEU A 75 -8.02 6.91 -12.61
CA LEU A 75 -9.41 6.99 -13.08
C LEU A 75 -9.67 8.24 -13.93
N ILE A 76 -9.11 9.39 -13.56
CA ILE A 76 -9.23 10.64 -14.32
C ILE A 76 -8.20 10.77 -15.45
N ARG A 77 -7.40 9.72 -15.73
CA ARG A 77 -6.35 9.66 -16.76
C ARG A 77 -5.29 10.76 -16.65
N VAL A 78 -4.95 11.16 -15.43
CA VAL A 78 -3.86 12.11 -15.17
C VAL A 78 -2.51 11.42 -15.05
N SER A 79 -2.49 10.21 -14.51
CA SER A 79 -1.35 9.28 -14.51
C SER A 79 -1.84 7.90 -14.93
N ASP A 80 -0.97 7.06 -15.49
CA ASP A 80 -1.26 5.64 -15.75
C ASP A 80 -0.47 4.87 -14.68
N THR A 81 -1.13 4.50 -13.60
CA THR A 81 -0.46 4.04 -12.38
C THR A 81 -0.91 2.63 -12.02
N THR A 82 0.02 1.68 -12.07
CA THR A 82 -0.22 0.33 -11.55
C THR A 82 -0.06 0.32 -10.03
N ILE A 83 -1.03 -0.23 -9.31
CA ILE A 83 -1.06 -0.28 -7.84
C ILE A 83 -1.02 -1.73 -7.38
N ILE A 84 0.08 -2.10 -6.73
CA ILE A 84 0.31 -3.45 -6.23
C ILE A 84 0.40 -3.42 -4.70
N TYR A 85 -0.42 -4.23 -4.04
CA TYR A 85 -0.31 -4.43 -2.60
C TYR A 85 0.44 -5.70 -2.28
N GLU A 86 1.60 -5.59 -1.63
CA GLU A 86 2.31 -6.74 -1.09
C GLU A 86 1.84 -7.03 0.34
N GLU A 87 1.27 -8.22 0.57
CA GLU A 87 0.91 -8.64 1.92
C GLU A 87 2.16 -9.06 2.72
N SER A 88 2.08 -8.90 4.04
CA SER A 88 3.13 -9.33 4.96
C SER A 88 3.25 -10.85 5.01
N ILE A 89 4.49 -11.36 4.95
CA ILE A 89 4.80 -12.79 5.07
C ILE A 89 4.21 -13.41 6.36
N CYS A 90 4.08 -12.64 7.43
CA CYS A 90 3.50 -13.11 8.69
C CYS A 90 1.98 -13.45 8.61
N ARG A 91 1.29 -13.11 7.51
CA ARG A 91 -0.15 -13.35 7.33
C ARG A 91 -0.38 -14.64 6.56
N VAL A 92 -0.59 -15.73 7.29
CA VAL A 92 -0.82 -17.06 6.69
C VAL A 92 -2.30 -17.35 6.41
N ASN A 93 -3.19 -16.96 7.34
CA ASN A 93 -4.59 -17.42 7.36
C ASN A 93 -5.61 -16.39 6.83
N LYS A 94 -5.28 -15.11 6.90
CA LYS A 94 -6.15 -14.00 6.49
C LYS A 94 -5.32 -12.80 6.07
N LEU A 95 -5.84 -12.05 5.10
CA LEU A 95 -5.30 -10.74 4.71
C LEU A 95 -5.31 -9.78 5.90
N SER A 96 -4.38 -8.84 5.90
CA SER A 96 -4.40 -7.68 6.78
C SER A 96 -5.66 -6.86 6.55
N MET A 97 -6.05 -6.05 7.54
CA MET A 97 -7.24 -5.20 7.40
C MET A 97 -7.10 -4.22 6.23
N SER A 98 -5.91 -3.63 6.05
CA SER A 98 -5.63 -2.75 4.92
C SER A 98 -5.72 -3.48 3.58
N ALA A 99 -5.07 -4.63 3.45
CA ALA A 99 -5.15 -5.46 2.24
C ALA A 99 -6.59 -5.88 1.94
N ALA A 100 -7.35 -6.27 2.96
CA ALA A 100 -8.75 -6.65 2.80
C ALA A 100 -9.59 -5.46 2.29
N ILE A 101 -9.44 -4.27 2.86
CA ILE A 101 -10.13 -3.06 2.40
C ILE A 101 -9.81 -2.79 0.93
N LEU A 102 -8.52 -2.79 0.57
CA LEU A 102 -8.08 -2.52 -0.80
C LEU A 102 -8.52 -3.60 -1.79
N TYR A 103 -8.45 -4.86 -1.38
CA TYR A 103 -8.93 -5.99 -2.15
C TYR A 103 -10.43 -5.84 -2.45
N TYR A 104 -11.25 -5.60 -1.43
CA TYR A 104 -12.71 -5.48 -1.61
C TYR A 104 -13.13 -4.17 -2.28
N SER A 105 -12.37 -3.09 -2.14
CA SER A 105 -12.67 -1.82 -2.81
C SER A 105 -12.38 -1.84 -4.30
N GLY A 106 -11.55 -2.78 -4.78
CA GLY A 106 -11.18 -2.87 -6.20
C GLY A 106 -10.36 -1.68 -6.69
N LEU A 107 -9.65 -1.01 -5.78
CA LEU A 107 -8.81 0.16 -6.07
C LEU A 107 -7.37 -0.21 -6.40
N ILE A 108 -7.05 -1.51 -6.39
CA ILE A 108 -5.72 -2.03 -6.62
C ILE A 108 -5.79 -3.05 -7.74
N ASP A 109 -4.72 -3.13 -8.51
CA ASP A 109 -4.63 -4.05 -9.65
C ASP A 109 -4.35 -5.47 -9.19
N ASP A 110 -3.45 -5.63 -8.21
CA ASP A 110 -3.09 -6.93 -7.68
C ASP A 110 -2.71 -6.90 -6.19
N VAL A 111 -2.92 -8.03 -5.52
CA VAL A 111 -2.44 -8.30 -4.16
C VAL A 111 -1.50 -9.48 -4.21
N LEU A 112 -0.24 -9.25 -3.86
CA LEU A 112 0.76 -10.29 -3.76
C LEU A 112 0.65 -11.00 -2.41
N VAL A 113 0.54 -12.33 -2.44
CA VAL A 113 0.48 -13.20 -1.26
C VAL A 113 1.54 -14.30 -1.33
N GLN A 114 2.14 -14.62 -0.20
CA GLN A 114 3.23 -15.61 -0.12
C GLN A 114 2.75 -17.01 0.28
N TRP A 115 1.47 -17.16 0.65
CA TRP A 115 0.91 -18.44 1.13
C TRP A 115 -0.16 -18.98 0.18
N PRO A 116 -0.11 -20.27 -0.21
CA PRO A 116 -1.09 -20.84 -1.12
C PRO A 116 -2.51 -20.87 -0.52
N GLY A 117 -2.62 -21.00 0.81
CA GLY A 117 -3.91 -20.93 1.51
C GLY A 117 -4.62 -19.58 1.36
N LEU A 118 -3.86 -18.47 1.26
CA LEU A 118 -4.44 -17.16 0.95
C LEU A 118 -4.93 -17.07 -0.49
N LYS A 119 -4.16 -17.58 -1.45
CA LYS A 119 -4.58 -17.62 -2.86
C LYS A 119 -5.87 -18.42 -3.04
N ALA A 120 -6.01 -19.55 -2.35
CA ALA A 120 -7.22 -20.36 -2.38
C ALA A 120 -8.44 -19.62 -1.83
N LYS A 121 -8.25 -18.80 -0.78
CA LYS A 121 -9.31 -18.01 -0.15
C LYS A 121 -9.63 -16.70 -0.88
N TYR A 122 -8.64 -16.10 -1.52
CA TYR A 122 -8.72 -14.84 -2.24
C TYR A 122 -8.21 -15.04 -3.67
N PRO A 123 -9.07 -15.50 -4.60
CA PRO A 123 -8.64 -15.91 -5.94
C PRO A 123 -8.01 -14.80 -6.78
N ARG A 124 -8.34 -13.53 -6.50
CA ARG A 124 -7.78 -12.37 -7.23
C ARG A 124 -6.37 -11.98 -6.77
N CYS A 125 -5.86 -12.54 -5.67
CA CYS A 125 -4.49 -12.29 -5.25
C CYS A 125 -3.51 -13.07 -6.14
N THR A 126 -2.32 -12.54 -6.42
CA THR A 126 -1.23 -13.30 -7.07
C THR A 126 -0.33 -13.96 -6.04
N PHE A 127 -0.08 -15.26 -6.22
CA PHE A 127 0.79 -16.03 -5.33
C PHE A 127 2.25 -15.90 -5.78
N ILE A 128 3.12 -15.43 -4.88
CA ILE A 128 4.57 -15.37 -5.09
C ILE A 128 5.20 -16.42 -4.16
N GLY A 129 5.35 -17.63 -4.69
CA GLY A 129 5.92 -18.78 -3.98
C GLY A 129 7.38 -18.99 -4.35
N ASP A 130 8.28 -18.29 -3.67
CA ASP A 130 9.74 -18.53 -3.78
C ASP A 130 10.36 -18.96 -2.43
N LEU A 131 9.53 -19.04 -1.37
CA LEU A 131 9.88 -19.71 -0.13
C LEU A 131 9.65 -21.20 -0.32
N LYS A 132 10.69 -21.91 -0.79
CA LYS A 132 10.69 -23.37 -0.84
C LYS A 132 10.45 -23.91 0.58
N ASP A 133 9.44 -24.76 0.70
CA ASP A 133 9.29 -25.65 1.85
C ASP A 133 10.39 -26.73 1.74
N GLU A 134 11.60 -26.46 2.23
CA GLU A 134 12.60 -27.49 2.53
C GLU A 134 12.48 -27.98 3.98
#